data_AF-A0A9D5NQL0-F1
#
_entry.id   AF-A0A9D5NQL0-F1
#
_cell.length_a   1.000
_cell.length_b   1.000
_cell.length_c   1.000
_cell.angle_alpha   90.00
_cell.angle_beta   90.00
_cell.angle_gamma   90.00
#
_symmetry.space_group_name_H-M   'P 1'
#
loop_
_entity.id
_entity.type
_entity.pdbx_description
1 polymer ?
#
loop_
_entity_poly.entity_id
_entity_poly.type
_entity_poly.pdbx_seq_one_letter_code
_entity_poly.pdbx_strand_id
1 'polypeptide(L)'
;MDLIEVARQCPDLTVSIRLGDLIEANQSLVEEALMRLKKSVAESRTEIYLSRTKVMEMLEVASATLWRWEKCGYLVPLSVGGKKRYRLSDIQRFLNR
;
A
#
# COMPACT_ATOMS: atom_id res chain seq x y z
N MET A 1 28.83 5.46 -1.98
CA MET A 1 28.79 6.44 -3.08
C MET A 1 27.55 6.16 -3.90
N ASP A 2 26.64 7.14 -4.01
CA ASP A 2 25.42 6.99 -4.80
C ASP A 2 25.70 7.36 -6.27
N LEU A 3 25.54 6.39 -7.18
CA LEU A 3 25.72 6.60 -8.63
C LEU A 3 24.75 7.66 -9.18
N ILE A 4 23.59 7.84 -8.54
CA ILE A 4 22.60 8.85 -8.93
C ILE A 4 23.11 10.26 -8.60
N GLU A 5 23.80 10.44 -7.48
CA GLU A 5 24.41 11.72 -7.14
C GLU A 5 25.54 12.07 -8.09
N VAL A 6 26.38 11.09 -8.44
CA VAL A 6 27.47 11.29 -9.42
C VAL A 6 26.93 11.62 -10.81
N ALA A 7 25.87 10.94 -11.26
CA ALA A 7 25.21 11.24 -12.54
C ALA A 7 24.59 12.66 -12.58
N ARG A 8 24.11 13.17 -11.44
CA ARG A 8 23.59 14.55 -11.35
C ARG A 8 24.69 15.61 -11.35
N GLN A 9 25.83 15.31 -10.73
CA GLN A 9 26.96 16.26 -10.62
C GLN A 9 27.79 16.31 -11.90
N CYS A 10 27.88 15.21 -12.64
CA CYS A 10 28.66 15.09 -13.87
C CYS A 10 27.82 14.45 -14.99
N PRO A 11 26.96 15.22 -15.68
CA PRO A 11 26.05 14.69 -16.71
C PRO A 11 26.75 14.12 -17.95
N ASP A 12 27.98 14.55 -18.25
CA ASP A 12 28.75 14.10 -19.44
C ASP A 12 29.72 12.93 -19.13
N LEU A 13 29.64 12.33 -17.95
CA LEU A 13 30.53 11.27 -17.52
C LEU A 13 30.23 9.95 -18.26
N THR A 14 31.15 9.50 -19.10
CA THR A 14 31.07 8.16 -19.71
C THR A 14 31.68 7.12 -18.78
N VAL A 15 30.87 6.14 -18.35
CA VAL A 15 31.33 5.00 -17.56
C VAL A 15 31.43 3.77 -18.46
N SER A 16 32.61 3.17 -18.56
CA SER A 16 32.79 1.89 -19.24
C SER A 16 32.49 0.74 -18.29
N ILE A 17 31.55 -0.12 -18.66
CA ILE A 17 31.08 -1.26 -17.85
C ILE A 17 31.13 -2.50 -18.73
N ARG A 18 31.40 -3.67 -18.13
CA ARG A 18 31.34 -4.94 -18.85
C ARG A 18 29.88 -5.28 -19.16
N LEU A 19 29.65 -5.89 -20.33
CA LEU A 19 28.30 -6.31 -20.73
C LEU A 19 27.67 -7.32 -19.76
N GLY A 20 28.47 -8.22 -19.17
CA GLY A 20 28.00 -9.19 -18.17
C GLY A 20 27.43 -8.51 -16.93
N ASP A 21 28.20 -7.58 -16.35
CA ASP A 21 27.81 -6.81 -15.17
C ASP A 21 26.54 -5.98 -15.43
N LEU A 22 26.39 -5.43 -16.64
CA LEU A 22 25.19 -4.69 -17.04
C LEU A 22 23.94 -5.59 -17.09
N ILE A 23 24.08 -6.81 -17.58
CA ILE A 23 22.97 -7.79 -17.65
C ILE A 23 22.56 -8.22 -16.25
N GLU A 24 23.53 -8.52 -15.38
CA GLU A 24 23.28 -8.93 -14.00
C GLU A 24 22.60 -7.82 -13.19
N ALA A 25 23.07 -6.58 -13.33
CA ALA A 25 22.44 -5.42 -12.72
C ALA A 25 21.00 -5.22 -13.22
N ASN A 26 20.77 -5.36 -14.53
CA ASN A 26 19.43 -5.22 -15.10
C ASN A 26 18.48 -6.32 -14.60
N GLN A 27 18.93 -7.57 -14.54
CA GLN A 27 18.15 -8.68 -14.02
C GLN A 27 17.80 -8.48 -12.54
N SER A 28 18.77 -8.08 -11.73
CA SER A 28 18.57 -7.80 -10.30
C SER A 28 17.56 -6.66 -10.08
N LEU A 29 17.65 -5.58 -10.85
CA LEU A 29 16.70 -4.46 -10.79
C LEU A 29 15.28 -4.88 -11.17
N VAL A 30 15.14 -5.68 -12.23
CA VAL A 30 13.83 -6.21 -12.67
C VAL A 30 13.23 -7.12 -11.61
N GLU A 31 14.03 -8.01 -11.03
CA GLU A 31 13.57 -8.93 -9.99
C GLU A 31 13.14 -8.19 -8.72
N GLU A 32 13.91 -7.20 -8.27
CA GLU A 32 13.52 -6.34 -7.16
C GLU A 32 12.23 -5.56 -7.44
N ALA A 33 12.10 -4.96 -8.62
CA ALA A 33 10.89 -4.24 -9.01
C ALA A 33 9.67 -5.16 -9.03
N LEU A 34 9.81 -6.36 -9.59
CA LEU A 34 8.75 -7.38 -9.60
C LEU A 34 8.41 -7.85 -8.18
N MET A 35 9.39 -8.02 -7.31
CA MET A 35 9.15 -8.41 -5.91
C MET A 35 8.38 -7.32 -5.16
N ARG A 36 8.76 -6.05 -5.33
CA ARG A 36 8.05 -4.90 -4.74
C ARG A 36 6.60 -4.81 -5.23
N LEU A 37 6.38 -5.00 -6.53
CA LEU A 37 5.03 -5.02 -7.11
C LEU A 37 4.21 -6.23 -6.64
N LYS A 38 4.80 -7.42 -6.57
CA LYS A 38 4.12 -8.61 -6.04
C LYS A 38 3.72 -8.43 -4.59
N LYS A 39 4.58 -7.81 -3.77
CA LYS A 39 4.29 -7.52 -2.37
C LYS A 39 3.13 -6.53 -2.23
N SER A 40 3.13 -5.43 -2.98
CA SER A 40 2.02 -4.47 -2.93
C SER A 40 0.70 -5.08 -3.42
N VAL A 41 0.74 -5.91 -4.46
CA VAL A 41 -0.44 -6.64 -4.95
C VAL A 41 -0.92 -7.70 -3.94
N ALA A 42 -0.01 -8.40 -3.26
CA ALA A 42 -0.37 -9.37 -2.22
C ALA A 42 -1.03 -8.70 -1.02
N GLU A 43 -0.48 -7.58 -0.54
CA GLU A 43 -1.08 -6.75 0.52
C GLU A 43 -2.48 -6.25 0.10
N SER A 44 -2.67 -5.94 -1.18
CA SER A 44 -3.97 -5.54 -1.74
C SER A 44 -4.96 -6.70 -1.88
N ARG A 45 -4.48 -7.95 -2.00
CA ARG A 45 -5.34 -9.15 -2.18
C ARG A 45 -5.87 -9.71 -0.86
N THR A 46 -5.19 -9.46 0.26
CA THR A 46 -5.66 -9.84 1.60
C THR A 46 -6.46 -8.71 2.23
N GLU A 47 -7.62 -8.37 1.64
CA GLU A 47 -8.54 -7.42 2.28
C GLU A 47 -9.06 -8.02 3.59
N ILE A 48 -8.82 -7.34 4.70
CA ILE A 48 -9.24 -7.77 6.03
C ILE A 48 -10.57 -7.09 6.37
N TYR A 49 -11.53 -7.89 6.83
CA TYR A 49 -12.88 -7.43 7.18
C TYR A 49 -13.07 -7.32 8.70
N LEU A 50 -13.02 -6.08 9.19
CA LEU A 50 -13.12 -5.78 10.62
C LEU A 50 -14.57 -5.78 11.12
N SER A 51 -14.76 -6.21 12.36
CA SER A 51 -16.06 -6.10 13.05
C SER A 51 -16.31 -4.67 13.50
N ARG A 52 -17.59 -4.30 13.69
CA ARG A 52 -17.97 -2.98 14.21
C ARG A 52 -17.21 -2.59 15.47
N THR A 53 -17.04 -3.51 16.43
CA THR A 53 -16.29 -3.27 17.67
C THR A 53 -14.85 -2.88 17.40
N LYS A 54 -14.18 -3.60 16.49
CA LYS A 54 -12.78 -3.32 16.19
C LYS A 54 -12.58 -1.97 15.50
N VAL A 55 -13.54 -1.57 14.65
CA VAL A 55 -13.53 -0.24 14.02
C VAL A 55 -13.73 0.87 15.04
N MET A 56 -14.64 0.69 16.01
CA MET A 56 -14.85 1.66 17.09
C MET A 56 -13.57 1.85 17.92
N GLU A 57 -12.86 0.77 18.23
CA GLU A 57 -11.56 0.83 18.91
C GLU A 57 -10.50 1.55 18.06
N MET A 58 -10.39 1.23 16.77
CA MET A 58 -9.34 1.80 15.91
C MET A 58 -9.55 3.29 15.61
N LEU A 59 -10.79 3.74 15.50
CA LEU A 59 -11.12 5.13 15.17
C LEU A 59 -11.50 5.96 16.41
N GLU A 60 -11.52 5.35 17.60
CA GLU A 60 -11.94 5.97 18.86
C GLU A 60 -13.33 6.64 18.77
N VAL A 61 -14.26 6.03 18.04
CA VAL A 61 -15.62 6.57 17.83
C VAL A 61 -16.71 5.71 18.47
N ALA A 62 -17.78 6.37 18.88
CA ALA A 62 -18.97 5.72 19.39
C ALA A 62 -19.77 4.99 18.29
N SER A 63 -20.60 4.03 18.71
CA SER A 63 -21.44 3.23 17.82
C SER A 63 -22.45 4.08 17.02
N ALA A 64 -22.94 5.18 17.60
CA ALA A 64 -23.85 6.13 16.96
C ALA A 64 -23.17 6.89 15.81
N THR A 65 -21.88 7.21 15.96
CA THR A 65 -21.08 7.88 14.92
C THR A 65 -20.95 6.99 13.69
N LEU A 66 -20.61 5.70 13.88
CA LEU A 66 -20.55 4.74 12.77
C LEU A 66 -21.90 4.58 12.06
N TRP A 67 -23.00 4.59 12.81
CA TRP A 67 -24.34 4.53 12.21
C TRP A 67 -24.65 5.78 11.37
N ARG A 68 -24.28 6.97 11.87
CA ARG A 68 -24.44 8.22 11.11
C ARG A 68 -23.61 8.19 9.83
N TRP A 69 -22.36 7.72 9.90
CA TRP A 69 -21.48 7.56 8.74
C TRP A 69 -22.03 6.58 7.70
N GLU A 70 -22.62 5.48 8.15
CA GLU A 70 -23.32 4.55 7.28
C GLU A 70 -24.50 5.23 6.56
N LYS A 71 -25.27 6.07 7.26
CA LYS A 71 -26.41 6.79 6.68
C LYS A 71 -26.03 7.88 5.68
N CYS A 72 -24.95 8.61 5.92
CA CYS A 72 -24.48 9.63 4.98
C CYS A 72 -23.50 9.09 3.91
N GLY A 73 -23.24 7.78 3.89
CA GLY A 73 -22.35 7.15 2.91
C GLY A 73 -20.86 7.43 3.15
N TYR A 74 -20.49 7.93 4.33
CA TYR A 74 -19.11 8.26 4.67
C TYR A 74 -18.27 6.99 4.89
N LEU A 75 -18.71 6.08 5.77
CA LEU A 75 -18.10 4.77 5.97
C LEU A 75 -19.18 3.70 5.91
N VAL A 76 -19.21 2.92 4.83
CA VAL A 76 -20.29 1.97 4.54
C VAL A 76 -19.82 0.53 4.84
N PRO A 77 -20.51 -0.21 5.73
CA PRO A 77 -20.20 -1.61 5.98
C PRO A 77 -20.68 -2.52 4.85
N LEU A 78 -19.97 -3.62 4.65
CA LEU A 78 -20.41 -4.76 3.84
C LEU A 78 -21.10 -5.81 4.73
N SER A 79 -22.11 -6.48 4.19
CA SER A 79 -22.72 -7.64 4.85
C SER A 79 -21.97 -8.91 4.45
N VAL A 80 -21.30 -9.53 5.42
CA VAL A 80 -20.60 -10.82 5.24
C VAL A 80 -21.21 -11.83 6.21
N GLY A 81 -21.93 -12.83 5.68
CA GLY A 81 -22.63 -13.83 6.49
C GLY A 81 -23.68 -13.22 7.45
N GLY A 82 -24.38 -12.16 7.02
CA GLY A 82 -25.38 -11.46 7.81
C GLY A 82 -24.82 -10.52 8.89
N LYS A 83 -23.49 -10.41 9.02
CA LYS A 83 -22.82 -9.49 9.94
C LYS A 83 -22.21 -8.31 9.19
N LYS A 84 -22.37 -7.11 9.74
CA LYS A 84 -21.72 -5.89 9.23
C LYS A 84 -20.21 -5.96 9.46
N ARG A 85 -19.45 -5.77 8.38
CA ARG A 85 -18.00 -5.74 8.35
C ARG A 85 -17.51 -4.51 7.60
N TYR A 86 -16.34 -4.02 7.98
CA TYR A 86 -15.71 -2.86 7.34
C TYR A 86 -14.37 -3.30 6.74
N ARG A 87 -14.05 -2.79 5.55
CA ARG A 87 -12.75 -3.04 4.92
C ARG A 87 -11.67 -2.30 5.69
N LEU A 88 -10.57 -2.99 5.99
CA LEU A 88 -9.41 -2.37 6.62
C LEU A 88 -8.84 -1.28 5.71
N SER A 89 -8.87 -1.48 4.39
CA SER A 89 -8.40 -0.48 3.42
C SER A 89 -9.20 0.83 3.49
N ASP A 90 -10.51 0.77 3.65
CA ASP A 90 -11.35 1.96 3.80
C ASP A 90 -11.02 2.69 5.12
N ILE A 91 -10.81 1.94 6.21
CA ILE A 91 -10.43 2.51 7.51
C ILE A 91 -9.03 3.14 7.48
N GLN A 92 -8.07 2.50 6.81
CA GLN A 92 -6.72 3.05 6.64
C GLN A 92 -6.75 4.32 5.78
N ARG A 93 -7.57 4.37 4.73
CA ARG A 93 -7.80 5.59 3.95
C ARG A 93 -8.42 6.70 4.79
N PHE A 94 -9.24 6.35 5.80
CA PHE A 94 -9.76 7.31 6.77
C PHE A 94 -8.70 7.87 7.70
N LEU A 95 -7.77 7.04 8.16
CA LEU A 95 -6.69 7.44 9.07
C LEU A 95 -5.56 8.21 8.38
N ASN A 96 -5.27 7.89 7.13
CA ASN A 96 -4.18 8.48 6.36
C ASN A 96 -4.59 9.77 5.60
N ARG A 97 -5.70 10.39 5.98
CA ARG A 97 -6.23 11.60 5.35
C ARG A 97 -6.04 12.80 6.26
#